data_AF-A0A7C7EF09-F1
#
_entry.id   AF-A0A7C7EF09-F1
#
_cell.length_a   1.000
_cell.length_b   1.000
_cell.length_c   1.000
_cell.angle_alpha   90.00
_cell.angle_beta   90.00
_cell.angle_gamma   90.00
#
_symmetry.space_group_name_H-M   'P 1'
#
loop_
_entity.id
_entity.type
_entity.pdbx_description
1 polymer ?
#
loop_
_entity_poly.entity_id
_entity_poly.type
_entity_poly.pdbx_seq_one_letter_code
_entity_poly.pdbx_strand_id
1 'polypeptide(L)'
;MYKDAELPQLNIITFGGFDIKAEGQSLLDDSGRSYKILELLKYFVTFRGKRLLPETIIENLQPDNEYQDPKNVLRTQIFRLRKALKMLAPGKDTSKYFNIIFSHGYYMFELGNLSVLDADEFEKLLSDANQIKDIQQDDAIDFYKKAISLYAGQYLAECSASVWTVHYMNMDRRIVFVGLIHILTPPFLHLLMICFT
;
A
#
# COMPACT_ATOMS: atom_id res chain seq x y z
N MET A 1 -23.07 -6.82 29.10
CA MET A 1 -22.02 -5.86 28.71
C MET A 1 -20.90 -6.68 28.10
N TYR A 2 -20.80 -6.72 26.77
CA TYR A 2 -19.72 -7.44 26.10
C TYR A 2 -18.43 -6.63 26.30
N LYS A 3 -17.40 -7.30 26.83
CA LYS A 3 -16.01 -6.81 26.85
C LYS A 3 -15.66 -6.29 25.45
N ASP A 4 -14.94 -5.18 25.41
CA ASP A 4 -14.20 -4.73 24.23
C ASP A 4 -13.32 -5.89 23.74
N ALA A 5 -13.84 -6.68 22.80
CA ALA A 5 -13.02 -7.59 22.04
C ALA A 5 -12.00 -6.71 21.31
N GLU A 6 -10.71 -7.01 21.49
CA GLU A 6 -9.65 -6.32 20.78
C GLU A 6 -9.95 -6.40 19.29
N LEU A 7 -10.13 -5.23 18.67
CA LEU A 7 -10.51 -5.15 17.27
C LEU A 7 -9.34 -5.67 16.41
N PRO A 8 -9.55 -6.63 15.50
CA PRO A 8 -8.46 -7.25 14.77
C PRO A 8 -7.85 -6.26 13.77
N GLN A 9 -6.53 -6.28 13.63
CA GLN A 9 -5.82 -5.47 12.63
C GLN A 9 -6.12 -5.97 11.20
N LEU A 10 -6.26 -5.04 10.26
CA LEU A 10 -6.32 -5.34 8.83
C LEU A 10 -4.94 -5.21 8.18
N ASN A 11 -4.58 -6.22 7.40
CA ASN A 11 -3.38 -6.21 6.57
C ASN A 11 -3.78 -5.98 5.11
N ILE A 12 -3.32 -4.89 4.53
CA ILE A 12 -3.55 -4.52 3.13
C ILE A 12 -2.33 -4.97 2.35
N ILE A 13 -2.56 -5.83 1.37
CA ILE A 13 -1.53 -6.43 0.54
C ILE A 13 -1.59 -5.76 -0.83
N THR A 14 -0.44 -5.33 -1.32
CA THR A 14 -0.27 -4.72 -2.63
C THR A 14 0.86 -5.36 -3.43
N PHE A 15 1.85 -5.99 -2.79
CA PHE A 15 2.88 -6.77 -3.50
C PHE A 15 2.36 -8.16 -3.87
N GLY A 16 2.48 -8.53 -5.15
CA GLY A 16 2.07 -9.84 -5.66
C GLY A 16 0.57 -9.98 -5.94
N GLY A 17 -0.25 -9.04 -5.49
CA GLY A 17 -1.68 -8.95 -5.78
C GLY A 17 -2.43 -8.18 -4.69
N PHE A 18 -3.51 -7.49 -5.04
CA PHE A 18 -4.29 -6.75 -4.05
C PHE A 18 -5.17 -7.64 -3.17
N ASP A 19 -5.03 -7.52 -1.85
CA ASP A 19 -5.93 -8.15 -0.89
C ASP A 19 -6.06 -7.33 0.40
N ILE A 20 -7.11 -7.59 1.17
CA ILE A 20 -7.28 -7.07 2.52
C ILE A 20 -7.61 -8.25 3.42
N LYS A 21 -6.75 -8.51 4.40
CA LYS A 21 -6.88 -9.65 5.30
C LYS A 21 -7.13 -9.24 6.74
N ALA A 22 -8.00 -9.99 7.43
CA ALA A 22 -8.10 -9.97 8.88
C ALA A 22 -7.68 -11.36 9.40
N GLU A 23 -6.74 -11.43 10.34
CA GLU A 23 -6.27 -12.69 10.93
C GLU A 23 -5.86 -13.75 9.87
N GLY A 24 -5.31 -13.28 8.74
CA GLY A 24 -4.86 -14.14 7.63
C GLY A 24 -5.94 -14.55 6.63
N GLN A 25 -7.21 -14.25 6.87
CA GLN A 25 -8.33 -14.55 5.96
C GLN A 25 -8.63 -13.36 5.04
N SER A 26 -8.81 -13.61 3.74
CA SER A 26 -9.18 -12.57 2.78
C SER A 26 -10.61 -12.06 3.03
N LEU A 27 -10.76 -10.74 3.02
CA LEU A 27 -12.04 -10.05 3.06
C LEU A 27 -12.55 -9.65 1.66
N LEU A 28 -11.80 -9.99 0.61
CA LEU A 28 -12.16 -9.71 -0.79
C LEU A 28 -12.76 -10.92 -1.52
N ASP A 29 -12.39 -12.15 -1.13
CA ASP A 29 -12.76 -13.40 -1.81
C ASP A 29 -14.27 -13.62 -1.99
N ASP A 30 -15.11 -13.15 -1.06
CA ASP A 30 -16.57 -13.40 -1.07
C ASP A 30 -17.41 -12.15 -1.36
N SER A 31 -16.78 -11.12 -1.93
CA SER A 31 -17.32 -9.77 -1.74
C SER A 31 -18.34 -9.28 -2.77
N GLY A 32 -18.51 -9.95 -3.92
CA GLY A 32 -19.43 -9.52 -4.98
C GLY A 32 -19.25 -8.06 -5.43
N ARG A 33 -18.10 -7.44 -5.11
CA ARG A 33 -17.87 -6.00 -5.26
C ARG A 33 -17.64 -5.68 -6.73
N SER A 34 -18.16 -4.54 -7.16
CA SER A 34 -17.90 -4.03 -8.50
C SER A 34 -16.40 -3.80 -8.69
N TYR A 35 -15.86 -4.32 -9.81
CA TYR A 35 -14.48 -4.08 -10.25
C TYR A 35 -14.08 -2.59 -10.16
N LYS A 36 -14.97 -1.67 -10.58
CA LYS A 36 -14.73 -0.22 -10.53
C LYS A 36 -14.54 0.33 -9.11
N ILE A 37 -15.19 -0.28 -8.10
CA ILE A 37 -15.03 0.16 -6.70
C ILE A 37 -13.72 -0.37 -6.13
N LEU A 38 -13.33 -1.60 -6.48
CA LEU A 38 -12.02 -2.15 -6.11
C LEU A 38 -10.89 -1.37 -6.77
N GLU A 39 -11.03 -0.99 -8.04
CA GLU A 39 -10.03 -0.18 -8.74
C GLU A 39 -9.88 1.21 -8.11
N LEU A 40 -11.00 1.87 -7.76
CA LEU A 40 -10.98 3.14 -7.03
C LEU A 40 -10.31 2.98 -5.65
N LEU A 41 -10.55 1.87 -4.95
CA LEU A 41 -9.88 1.59 -3.67
C LEU A 41 -8.37 1.44 -3.86
N LYS A 42 -7.92 0.64 -4.83
CA LYS A 42 -6.49 0.46 -5.13
C LYS A 42 -5.82 1.80 -5.43
N TYR A 43 -6.47 2.64 -6.24
CA TYR A 43 -5.99 4.00 -6.51
C TYR A 43 -5.82 4.82 -5.22
N PHE A 44 -6.82 4.83 -4.33
CA PHE A 44 -6.72 5.54 -3.05
C PHE A 44 -5.63 4.96 -2.13
N VAL A 45 -5.44 3.65 -2.09
CA VAL A 45 -4.36 3.01 -1.32
C VAL A 45 -2.99 3.41 -1.86
N THR A 46 -2.82 3.42 -3.19
CA THR A 46 -1.57 3.84 -3.83
C THR A 46 -1.24 5.29 -3.52
N PHE A 47 -2.23 6.18 -3.56
CA PHE A 47 -2.06 7.60 -3.27
C PHE A 47 -2.49 8.00 -1.85
N ARG A 48 -2.45 7.07 -0.89
CA ARG A 48 -2.78 7.34 0.52
C ARG A 48 -1.95 8.51 1.07
N GLY A 49 -2.55 9.29 1.96
CA GLY A 49 -1.95 10.50 2.55
C GLY A 49 -1.79 11.69 1.59
N LYS A 50 -2.08 11.53 0.29
CA LYS A 50 -1.99 12.63 -0.70
C LYS A 50 -3.32 13.35 -0.87
N ARG A 51 -3.25 14.64 -1.21
CA ARG A 51 -4.39 15.46 -1.64
C ARG A 51 -4.67 15.23 -3.11
N LEU A 52 -5.83 14.68 -3.43
CA LEU A 52 -6.23 14.29 -4.79
C LEU A 52 -7.35 15.18 -5.31
N LEU A 53 -7.12 15.81 -6.47
CA LEU A 53 -8.17 16.56 -7.16
C LEU A 53 -9.19 15.57 -7.78
N PRO A 54 -10.50 15.88 -7.72
CA PRO A 54 -11.54 15.10 -8.39
C PRO A 54 -11.23 14.85 -9.88
N GLU A 55 -10.76 15.87 -10.58
CA GLU A 55 -10.40 15.84 -12.00
C GLU A 55 -9.30 14.80 -12.25
N THR A 56 -8.23 14.81 -11.46
CA THR A 56 -7.14 13.83 -11.57
C THR A 56 -7.59 12.39 -11.30
N ILE A 57 -8.49 12.18 -10.33
CA ILE A 57 -9.06 10.85 -10.06
C ILE A 57 -9.87 10.37 -11.28
N ILE A 58 -10.68 11.26 -11.85
CA ILE A 58 -11.51 10.99 -13.02
C ILE A 58 -10.64 10.63 -14.23
N GLU A 59 -9.63 11.44 -14.53
CA GLU A 59 -8.72 11.23 -15.66
C GLU A 59 -7.97 9.89 -15.55
N ASN A 60 -7.47 9.55 -14.36
CA ASN A 60 -6.67 8.34 -14.16
C ASN A 60 -7.51 7.05 -14.18
N LEU A 61 -8.76 7.10 -13.72
CA LEU A 61 -9.62 5.90 -13.63
C LEU A 61 -10.59 5.75 -14.80
N GLN A 62 -10.83 6.83 -15.56
CA GLN A 62 -11.76 6.88 -16.68
C GLN A 62 -11.19 7.76 -17.80
N PRO A 63 -10.07 7.38 -18.44
CA PRO A 63 -9.44 8.21 -19.46
C PRO A 63 -10.35 8.46 -20.68
N ASP A 64 -11.24 7.51 -21.00
CA ASP A 64 -12.13 7.56 -22.18
C ASP A 64 -13.52 8.16 -21.90
N ASN A 65 -13.65 9.08 -20.93
CA ASN A 65 -14.94 9.56 -20.41
C ASN A 65 -16.00 9.94 -21.46
N GLU A 66 -17.03 9.08 -21.61
CA GLU A 66 -18.28 9.38 -22.33
C GLU A 66 -19.42 9.87 -21.38
N TYR A 67 -19.15 10.00 -20.08
CA TYR A 67 -20.18 10.41 -19.12
C TYR A 67 -20.53 11.89 -19.27
N GLN A 68 -21.83 12.18 -19.32
CA GLN A 68 -22.32 13.56 -19.33
C GLN A 68 -21.96 14.36 -18.06
N ASP A 69 -21.80 13.68 -16.92
CA ASP A 69 -21.41 14.31 -15.64
C ASP A 69 -20.44 13.43 -14.82
N PRO A 70 -19.14 13.46 -15.14
CA PRO A 70 -18.14 12.60 -14.50
C PRO A 70 -17.92 12.95 -13.01
N LYS A 71 -18.19 14.20 -12.60
CA LYS A 71 -18.06 14.61 -11.18
C LYS A 71 -19.14 13.96 -10.31
N ASN A 72 -20.38 13.90 -10.79
CA ASN A 72 -21.44 13.20 -10.07
C ASN A 72 -21.27 11.68 -10.07
N VAL A 73 -20.73 11.12 -11.16
CA VAL A 73 -20.31 9.71 -11.19
C VAL A 73 -19.25 9.45 -10.12
N LEU A 74 -18.20 10.26 -10.03
CA LEU A 74 -17.17 10.11 -8.99
C LEU A 74 -17.78 10.19 -7.58
N ARG A 75 -18.64 11.18 -7.29
CA ARG A 75 -19.30 11.27 -5.96
C ARG A 75 -20.07 9.99 -5.60
N THR A 76 -20.76 9.41 -6.58
CA THR A 76 -21.49 8.15 -6.41
C THR A 76 -20.54 6.98 -6.13
N GLN A 77 -19.42 6.91 -6.85
CA GLN A 77 -18.39 5.89 -6.66
C GLN A 77 -17.72 6.02 -5.28
N ILE A 78 -17.42 7.24 -4.83
CA ILE A 78 -16.89 7.51 -3.48
C ILE A 78 -17.89 7.07 -2.39
N PHE A 79 -19.18 7.36 -2.57
CA PHE A 79 -20.21 6.91 -1.64
C PHE A 79 -20.29 5.39 -1.55
N ARG A 80 -20.25 4.69 -2.70
CA ARG A 80 -20.23 3.23 -2.76
C ARG A 80 -18.95 2.65 -2.15
N LEU A 81 -17.81 3.29 -2.38
CA LEU A 81 -16.54 2.91 -1.78
C LEU A 81 -16.59 3.03 -0.24
N ARG A 82 -17.10 4.14 0.31
CA ARG A 82 -17.30 4.29 1.76
C ARG A 82 -18.17 3.18 2.35
N LYS A 83 -19.23 2.76 1.64
CA LYS A 83 -20.06 1.61 2.05
C LYS A 83 -19.26 0.30 2.03
N ALA A 84 -18.47 0.06 0.98
CA ALA A 84 -17.63 -1.14 0.89
C ALA A 84 -16.59 -1.19 2.02
N LEU A 85 -15.93 -0.07 2.33
CA LEU A 85 -14.98 0.03 3.43
C LEU A 85 -15.63 -0.22 4.79
N LYS A 86 -16.86 0.27 4.99
CA LYS A 86 -17.63 0.00 6.21
C LYS A 86 -17.95 -1.50 6.37
N MET A 87 -18.17 -2.22 5.28
CA MET A 87 -18.38 -3.68 5.33
C MET A 87 -17.08 -4.45 5.59
N LEU A 88 -15.94 -3.88 5.22
CA LEU A 88 -14.62 -4.46 5.47
C LEU A 88 -14.13 -4.23 6.90
N ALA A 89 -14.46 -3.09 7.50
CA ALA A 89 -13.99 -2.71 8.82
C ALA A 89 -14.69 -3.51 9.93
N PRO A 90 -13.94 -4.27 10.76
CA PRO A 90 -14.49 -4.89 11.95
C PRO A 90 -14.96 -3.83 12.97
N GLY A 91 -16.23 -3.88 13.34
CA GLY A 91 -16.83 -2.97 14.34
C GLY A 91 -17.56 -1.78 13.74
N LYS A 92 -17.93 -0.82 14.60
CA LYS A 92 -18.78 0.33 14.20
C LYS A 92 -18.00 1.52 13.68
N ASP A 93 -16.77 1.69 14.13
CA ASP A 93 -15.92 2.84 13.82
C ASP A 93 -14.95 2.49 12.69
N THR A 94 -15.37 2.78 11.45
CA THR A 94 -14.56 2.54 10.26
C THR A 94 -13.27 3.38 10.25
N SER A 95 -13.23 4.52 10.95
CA SER A 95 -12.08 5.43 10.92
C SER A 95 -10.81 4.85 11.55
N LYS A 96 -10.96 3.84 12.42
CA LYS A 96 -9.84 3.05 12.95
C LYS A 96 -9.10 2.24 11.89
N TYR A 97 -9.71 2.05 10.72
CA TYR A 97 -9.15 1.28 9.61
C TYR A 97 -8.94 2.14 8.36
N PHE A 98 -9.98 2.85 7.95
CA PHE A 98 -9.99 3.59 6.70
C PHE A 98 -10.72 4.91 6.86
N ASN A 99 -10.16 5.97 6.27
CA ASN A 99 -10.81 7.26 6.23
C ASN A 99 -10.73 7.86 4.82
N ILE A 100 -11.87 8.36 4.31
CA ILE A 100 -11.93 9.14 3.07
C ILE A 100 -12.48 10.52 3.41
N ILE A 101 -11.58 11.50 3.42
CA ILE A 101 -11.89 12.90 3.74
C ILE A 101 -12.08 13.66 2.43
N PHE A 102 -13.08 14.55 2.38
CA PHE A 102 -13.16 15.58 1.34
C PHE A 102 -13.02 16.95 2.01
N SER A 103 -11.96 17.68 1.68
CA SER A 103 -11.63 18.95 2.34
C SER A 103 -10.91 19.87 1.35
N HIS A 104 -11.30 21.16 1.34
CA HIS A 104 -10.73 22.19 0.46
C HIS A 104 -10.69 21.81 -1.04
N GLY A 105 -11.68 21.02 -1.50
CA GLY A 105 -11.75 20.57 -2.89
C GLY A 105 -10.97 19.29 -3.21
N TYR A 106 -10.28 18.69 -2.23
CA TYR A 106 -9.48 17.48 -2.42
C TYR A 106 -10.10 16.28 -1.70
N TYR A 107 -9.95 15.11 -2.30
CA TYR A 107 -10.09 13.84 -1.59
C TYR A 107 -8.75 13.42 -0.98
N MET A 108 -8.80 12.84 0.21
CA MET A 108 -7.66 12.21 0.87
C MET A 108 -8.11 10.85 1.40
N PHE A 109 -7.25 9.85 1.24
CA PHE A 109 -7.43 8.55 1.87
C PHE A 109 -6.34 8.33 2.91
N GLU A 110 -6.75 7.93 4.11
CA GLU A 110 -5.84 7.67 5.24
C GLU A 110 -6.14 6.29 5.80
N LEU A 111 -5.07 5.61 6.20
CA LEU A 111 -5.15 4.38 6.97
C LEU A 111 -5.27 4.74 8.45
N GLY A 112 -6.21 4.09 9.13
CA GLY A 112 -6.32 4.18 10.57
C GLY A 112 -5.28 3.29 11.27
N ASN A 113 -5.20 3.41 12.59
CA ASN A 113 -4.20 2.73 13.41
C ASN A 113 -4.36 1.20 13.50
N LEU A 114 -5.50 0.65 13.07
CA LEU A 114 -5.75 -0.80 12.96
C LEU A 114 -5.61 -1.30 11.52
N SER A 115 -4.90 -0.57 10.65
CA SER A 115 -4.60 -0.99 9.30
C SER A 115 -3.12 -0.84 8.99
N VAL A 116 -2.54 -1.90 8.45
CA VAL A 116 -1.14 -1.95 8.05
C VAL A 116 -1.07 -2.28 6.57
N LEU A 117 -0.29 -1.51 5.83
CA LEU A 117 -0.04 -1.72 4.42
C LEU A 117 1.37 -2.30 4.23
N ASP A 118 1.48 -3.38 3.47
CA ASP A 118 2.76 -4.01 3.16
C ASP A 118 3.78 -3.05 2.52
N ALA A 119 3.34 -2.16 1.64
CA ALA A 119 4.20 -1.14 1.03
C ALA A 119 4.70 -0.08 2.04
N ASP A 120 3.88 0.34 3.02
CA ASP A 120 4.33 1.26 4.07
C ASP A 120 5.38 0.60 4.98
N GLU A 121 5.12 -0.64 5.39
CA GLU A 121 6.06 -1.41 6.23
C GLU A 121 7.36 -1.69 5.48
N PHE A 122 7.28 -1.99 4.18
CA PHE A 122 8.43 -2.16 3.31
C PHE A 122 9.29 -0.90 3.26
N GLU A 123 8.70 0.26 2.94
CA GLU A 123 9.42 1.54 2.89
C GLU A 123 10.04 1.91 4.24
N LYS A 124 9.31 1.67 5.33
CA LYS A 124 9.80 1.92 6.70
C LYS A 124 11.01 1.07 7.04
N LEU A 125 10.93 -0.25 6.83
CA LEU A 125 12.04 -1.18 7.11
C LEU A 125 13.30 -0.80 6.32
N LEU A 126 13.15 -0.33 5.09
CA LEU A 126 14.28 0.12 4.28
C LEU A 126 14.86 1.46 4.76
N SER A 127 14.01 2.38 5.20
CA SER A 127 14.46 3.63 5.80
C SER A 127 15.25 3.36 7.07
N ASP A 128 14.72 2.51 7.95
CA ASP A 128 15.37 2.09 9.19
C ASP A 128 16.71 1.40 8.93
N ALA A 129 16.75 0.46 7.97
CA ALA A 129 18.00 -0.18 7.54
C ALA A 129 19.04 0.83 7.03
N ASN A 130 18.63 1.80 6.21
CA ASN A 130 19.53 2.80 5.66
C ASN A 130 20.08 3.78 6.71
N GLN A 131 19.33 4.05 7.77
CA GLN A 131 19.77 4.94 8.85
C GLN A 131 20.88 4.31 9.70
N ILE A 132 20.87 2.98 9.86
CA ILE A 132 21.79 2.29 10.76
C ILE A 132 22.87 1.46 10.04
N LYS A 133 22.81 1.31 8.71
CA LYS A 133 23.72 0.42 7.95
C LYS A 133 25.22 0.64 8.17
N ASP A 134 25.63 1.88 8.44
CA ASP A 134 27.05 2.22 8.62
C ASP A 134 27.52 2.05 10.08
N ILE A 135 26.59 1.81 11.02
CA ILE A 135 26.84 1.74 12.47
C ILE A 135 26.54 0.33 13.01
N GLN A 136 25.39 -0.23 12.63
CA GLN A 136 24.85 -1.52 13.07
C GLN A 136 24.51 -2.36 11.85
N GLN A 137 25.55 -2.87 11.19
CA GLN A 137 25.42 -3.52 9.91
C GLN A 137 24.55 -4.78 9.95
N ASP A 138 24.70 -5.62 10.97
CA ASP A 138 23.92 -6.85 11.10
C ASP A 138 22.42 -6.55 11.30
N ASP A 139 22.09 -5.56 12.13
CA ASP A 139 20.70 -5.10 12.33
C ASP A 139 20.11 -4.52 11.04
N ALA A 140 20.90 -3.76 10.27
CA ALA A 140 20.48 -3.27 8.97
C ALA A 140 20.18 -4.40 7.98
N ILE A 141 21.02 -5.44 7.94
CA ILE A 141 20.81 -6.63 7.12
C ILE A 141 19.50 -7.32 7.50
N ASP A 142 19.18 -7.42 8.79
CA ASP A 142 17.93 -8.03 9.23
C ASP A 142 16.70 -7.19 8.88
N PHE A 143 16.80 -5.86 8.90
CA PHE A 143 15.75 -5.00 8.35
C PHE A 143 15.58 -5.18 6.84
N TYR A 144 16.67 -5.25 6.06
CA TYR A 144 16.58 -5.54 4.63
C TYR A 144 15.93 -6.89 4.34
N LYS A 145 16.29 -7.95 5.08
CA LYS A 145 15.66 -9.27 4.94
C LYS A 145 14.15 -9.22 5.22
N LYS A 146 13.73 -8.53 6.29
CA LYS A 146 12.31 -8.34 6.61
C LYS A 146 11.58 -7.60 5.49
N ALA A 147 12.16 -6.52 4.97
CA ALA A 147 11.58 -5.78 3.85
C ALA A 147 11.40 -6.70 2.64
N ILE A 148 12.44 -7.43 2.23
CA ILE A 148 12.35 -8.34 1.08
C ILE A 148 11.31 -9.43 1.29
N SER A 149 11.11 -9.92 2.52
CA SER A 149 10.08 -10.92 2.80
C SER A 149 8.64 -10.43 2.58
N LEU A 150 8.41 -9.11 2.62
CA LEU A 150 7.12 -8.51 2.27
C LEU A 150 6.91 -8.40 0.75
N TYR A 151 7.98 -8.38 -0.04
CA TYR A 151 7.91 -8.24 -1.48
C TYR A 151 7.53 -9.56 -2.17
N ALA A 152 6.23 -9.87 -2.19
CA ALA A 152 5.70 -11.08 -2.82
C ALA A 152 5.56 -11.01 -4.35
N GLY A 153 5.88 -9.88 -4.96
CA GLY A 153 5.82 -9.68 -6.41
C GLY A 153 5.56 -8.23 -6.79
N GLN A 154 5.18 -8.02 -8.05
CA GLN A 154 4.89 -6.69 -8.57
C GLN A 154 3.76 -6.01 -7.78
N TYR A 155 3.93 -4.72 -7.48
CA TYR A 155 2.90 -3.90 -6.86
C TYR A 155 1.66 -3.84 -7.74
N LEU A 156 0.51 -4.21 -7.17
CA LEU A 156 -0.78 -4.36 -7.84
C LEU A 156 -0.62 -5.07 -9.20
N ALA A 157 -0.06 -6.28 -9.19
CA ALA A 157 0.30 -7.03 -10.39
C ALA A 157 -0.86 -7.13 -11.41
N GLU A 158 -2.10 -7.20 -10.94
CA GLU A 158 -3.31 -7.24 -11.77
C GLU A 158 -3.71 -5.89 -12.40
N CYS A 159 -3.12 -4.78 -11.96
CA CYS A 159 -3.33 -3.44 -12.48
C CYS A 159 -2.17 -2.97 -13.39
N SER A 160 -1.35 -3.89 -13.91
CA SER A 160 -0.13 -3.58 -14.66
C SER A 160 -0.34 -2.71 -15.92
N ALA A 161 -1.57 -2.67 -16.46
CA ALA A 161 -1.94 -1.87 -17.62
C ALA A 161 -2.41 -0.44 -17.25
N SER A 162 -2.69 -0.16 -15.97
CA SER A 162 -3.22 1.13 -15.53
C SER A 162 -2.11 2.17 -15.43
N VAL A 163 -2.22 3.29 -16.15
CA VAL A 163 -1.17 4.32 -16.25
C VAL A 163 -0.73 4.87 -14.89
N TRP A 164 -1.66 5.01 -13.94
CA TRP A 164 -1.38 5.56 -12.62
C TRP A 164 -0.52 4.65 -11.72
N THR A 165 -0.34 3.37 -12.08
CA THR A 165 0.51 2.44 -11.33
C THR A 165 1.99 2.53 -11.69
N VAL A 166 2.32 3.13 -12.86
CA VAL A 166 3.67 3.09 -13.46
C VAL A 166 4.75 3.68 -12.56
N HIS A 167 4.45 4.77 -11.83
CA HIS A 167 5.43 5.40 -10.94
C HIS A 167 5.80 4.50 -9.75
N TYR A 168 4.82 3.86 -9.13
CA TYR A 168 5.04 2.99 -7.97
C TYR A 168 5.74 1.69 -8.38
N MET A 169 5.29 1.05 -9.47
CA MET A 169 5.93 -0.16 -10.01
C MET A 169 7.43 0.02 -10.30
N ASN A 170 7.82 1.20 -10.82
CA ASN A 170 9.22 1.51 -11.10
C ASN A 170 10.04 1.82 -9.85
N MET A 171 9.41 2.43 -8.83
CA MET A 171 10.05 2.71 -7.55
C MET A 171 10.39 1.41 -6.82
N ASP A 172 9.41 0.50 -6.72
CA ASP A 172 9.56 -0.75 -5.97
C ASP A 172 10.67 -1.64 -6.55
N ARG A 173 10.74 -1.76 -7.88
CA ARG A 173 11.79 -2.55 -8.56
C ARG A 173 13.20 -2.04 -8.27
N ARG A 174 13.39 -0.72 -8.26
CA ARG A 174 14.70 -0.10 -7.95
C ARG A 174 15.07 -0.36 -6.50
N ILE A 175 14.11 -0.22 -5.60
CA ILE A 175 14.33 -0.32 -4.17
C ILE A 175 14.65 -1.78 -3.75
N VAL A 176 13.89 -2.76 -4.26
CA VAL A 176 14.19 -4.19 -4.02
C VAL A 176 15.58 -4.55 -4.53
N PHE A 177 15.96 -4.04 -5.71
CA PHE A 177 17.29 -4.27 -6.26
C PHE A 177 18.40 -3.69 -5.37
N VAL A 178 18.24 -2.48 -4.84
CA VAL A 178 19.19 -1.88 -3.88
C VAL A 178 19.26 -2.68 -2.57
N GLY A 179 18.12 -3.13 -2.04
CA GLY A 179 18.09 -3.98 -0.84
C GLY A 179 18.81 -5.32 -1.07
N LEU A 180 18.57 -5.96 -2.22
CA LEU A 180 19.28 -7.18 -2.62
C LEU A 180 20.78 -6.96 -2.74
N ILE A 181 21.24 -5.83 -3.30
CA ILE A 181 22.66 -5.50 -3.31
C ILE A 181 23.22 -5.47 -1.89
N HIS A 182 22.61 -4.75 -0.95
CA HIS A 182 23.15 -4.65 0.41
C HIS A 182 23.20 -6.02 1.14
N ILE A 183 22.30 -6.95 0.83
CA ILE A 183 22.36 -8.33 1.35
C ILE A 183 23.43 -9.16 0.64
N LEU A 184 23.54 -9.03 -0.68
CA LEU A 184 24.40 -9.85 -1.54
C LEU A 184 25.82 -9.31 -1.70
N THR A 185 26.10 -8.08 -1.28
CA THR A 185 27.43 -7.50 -1.14
C THR A 185 27.75 -7.41 0.35
N PRO A 186 28.37 -8.46 0.93
CA PRO A 186 28.85 -8.39 2.30
C PRO A 186 29.90 -7.26 2.45
N PRO A 187 30.15 -6.74 3.66
CA PRO A 187 31.30 -5.86 3.96
C PRO A 187 32.66 -6.56 3.84
N PHE A 188 32.77 -7.68 3.11
CA PHE A 188 33.96 -8.54 3.11
C PHE A 188 34.95 -8.25 1.99
N LEU A 189 34.73 -7.24 1.15
CA LEU A 189 35.78 -6.76 0.24
C LEU A 189 36.89 -5.99 0.97
N HIS A 190 36.64 -5.45 2.17
CA HIS A 190 37.69 -4.81 2.96
C HIS A 190 38.50 -5.81 3.83
N LEU A 191 37.92 -6.94 4.24
CA LEU A 191 38.68 -7.96 4.99
C LEU A 191 39.60 -8.82 4.09
N LEU A 192 39.22 -9.05 2.82
CA LEU A 192 40.08 -9.75 1.85
C LEU A 192 41.28 -8.90 1.38
N MET A 193 41.22 -7.56 1.52
CA MET A 193 42.38 -6.69 1.26
C MET A 193 43.34 -6.54 2.45
N ILE A 194 42.90 -6.87 3.68
CA ILE A 194 43.77 -6.79 4.88
C ILE A 194 44.50 -8.14 5.12
N CYS A 195 44.01 -9.25 4.57
CA CYS A 195 44.71 -10.54 4.64
C CYS A 195 45.75 -10.77 3.53
N PHE A 196 45.96 -9.81 2.61
CA PHE A 196 46.93 -9.91 1.50
C PHE A 196 47.95 -8.76 1.45
N THR A 197 48.14 -8.03 2.56
CA THR A 197 49.26 -7.10 2.79
C THR A 197 49.90 -7.40 4.13
#